data_AF-A0A353XWK4-F1
#
_entry.id   AF-A0A353XWK4-F1
#
_cell.length_a   1.000
_cell.length_b   1.000
_cell.length_c   1.000
_cell.angle_alpha   90.00
_cell.angle_beta   90.00
_cell.angle_gamma   90.00
#
_symmetry.space_group_name_H-M   'P 1'
#
loop_
_entity.id
_entity.type
_entity.pdbx_description
1 polymer ?
#
loop_
_entity_poly.entity_id
_entity_poly.type
_entity_poly.pdbx_seq_one_letter_code
_entity_poly.pdbx_strand_id
1 'polypeptide(L)'
;ENGYLIRQADLAVTLEQIAQTQGRAFYSGKIAQQMVDAVKRAGGIWTQKDLDAYQLKEREPIRGQYRGWNITSAAPPSSGGIAL
;
A
#
# COMPACT_ATOMS: atom_id res chain seq x y z
N GLU A 1 -16.02 -9.51 -22.37
CA GLU A 1 -17.44 -9.14 -22.44
C GLU A 1 -17.72 -7.98 -21.51
N ASN A 2 -18.40 -6.94 -21.98
CA ASN A 2 -18.73 -5.76 -21.19
C ASN A 2 -20.11 -5.95 -20.53
N GLY A 3 -20.29 -5.50 -19.28
CA GLY A 3 -21.58 -5.50 -18.58
C GLY A 3 -21.71 -6.38 -17.32
N TYR A 4 -20.63 -6.96 -16.80
CA TYR A 4 -20.68 -7.76 -15.57
C TYR A 4 -20.65 -6.91 -14.30
N LEU A 5 -21.56 -7.20 -13.38
CA LEU A 5 -21.48 -6.71 -12.00
C LEU A 5 -20.60 -7.63 -11.16
N ILE A 6 -19.40 -7.16 -10.80
CA ILE A 6 -18.48 -7.88 -9.91
C ILE A 6 -18.78 -7.51 -8.46
N ARG A 7 -19.01 -8.53 -7.62
CA ARG A 7 -19.16 -8.37 -6.17
C ARG A 7 -18.03 -9.11 -5.46
N GLN A 8 -17.34 -8.44 -4.54
CA GLN A 8 -16.18 -8.97 -3.82
C GLN A 8 -16.48 -8.99 -2.32
N ALA A 9 -17.27 -9.96 -1.87
CA ALA A 9 -17.73 -10.04 -0.48
C ALA A 9 -16.57 -10.12 0.53
N ASP A 10 -15.53 -10.90 0.23
CA ASP A 10 -14.35 -11.02 1.10
C ASP A 10 -13.57 -9.69 1.21
N LEU A 11 -13.48 -8.95 0.10
CA LEU A 11 -12.86 -7.62 0.10
C LEU A 11 -13.71 -6.63 0.91
N ALA A 12 -15.05 -6.71 0.82
CA ALA A 12 -15.93 -5.87 1.63
C ALA A 12 -15.70 -6.09 3.14
N VAL A 13 -15.65 -7.35 3.59
CA VAL A 13 -15.34 -7.69 4.99
C VAL A 13 -13.96 -7.16 5.40
N THR A 14 -12.96 -7.28 4.52
CA THR A 14 -11.61 -6.77 4.77
C THR A 14 -11.62 -5.24 4.96
N LEU A 15 -12.31 -4.51 4.09
CA LEU A 15 -12.43 -3.05 4.16
C LEU A 15 -13.20 -2.59 5.40
N GLU A 16 -14.25 -3.31 5.81
CA GLU A 16 -14.99 -3.05 7.05
C GLU A 16 -14.08 -3.16 8.28
N GLN A 17 -13.27 -4.21 8.36
CA GLN A 17 -12.31 -4.39 9.47
C GLN A 17 -11.23 -3.30 9.49
N ILE A 18 -10.72 -2.91 8.32
CA ILE A 18 -9.78 -1.80 8.18
C ILE A 18 -10.40 -0.50 8.69
N ALA A 19 -11.64 -0.21 8.28
CA ALA A 19 -12.36 1.00 8.70
C ALA A 19 -12.59 1.03 10.23
N GLN A 20 -13.08 -0.07 10.81
CA GLN A 20 -13.36 -0.17 12.24
C GLN A 20 -12.10 -0.03 13.11
N THR A 21 -10.96 -0.47 12.61
CA THR A 21 -9.69 -0.48 13.37
C THR A 21 -8.76 0.68 13.02
N GLN A 22 -9.19 1.58 12.13
CA GLN A 22 -8.36 2.67 11.58
C GLN A 22 -7.05 2.13 10.98
N GLY A 23 -7.15 1.07 10.18
CA GLY A 23 -6.02 0.46 9.47
C GLY A 23 -5.24 -0.59 10.24
N ARG A 24 -5.36 -0.68 11.58
CA ARG A 24 -4.58 -1.65 12.38
C ARG A 24 -4.83 -3.11 12.00
N ALA A 25 -6.06 -3.45 11.57
CA ALA A 25 -6.39 -4.80 11.13
C ALA A 25 -5.62 -5.25 9.88
N PHE A 26 -5.11 -4.31 9.07
CA PHE A 26 -4.29 -4.67 7.91
C PHE A 26 -2.94 -5.25 8.35
N TYR A 27 -2.30 -4.64 9.35
CA TYR A 27 -0.96 -5.00 9.78
C TYR A 27 -0.95 -6.10 10.86
N SER A 28 -2.06 -6.30 11.57
CA SER A 28 -2.14 -7.23 12.70
C SER A 28 -3.41 -8.07 12.70
N GLY A 29 -3.40 -9.17 13.46
CA GLY A 29 -4.57 -10.03 13.62
C GLY A 29 -4.86 -10.90 12.39
N LYS A 30 -6.14 -11.20 12.14
CA LYS A 30 -6.54 -12.24 11.19
C LYS A 30 -6.15 -11.95 9.74
N ILE A 31 -6.36 -10.71 9.26
CA ILE A 31 -6.00 -10.33 7.88
C ILE A 31 -4.48 -10.43 7.69
N ALA A 32 -3.69 -9.91 8.62
CA ALA A 32 -2.23 -9.99 8.58
C ALA A 32 -1.72 -11.44 8.53
N GLN A 33 -2.28 -12.31 9.38
CA GLN A 33 -1.95 -13.74 9.36
C GLN A 33 -2.28 -14.38 8.00
N GLN A 34 -3.46 -14.09 7.45
CA GLN A 34 -3.87 -14.60 6.13
C GLN A 34 -2.92 -14.12 5.01
N MET A 35 -2.46 -12.87 5.07
CA MET A 35 -1.48 -12.34 4.11
C MET A 35 -0.13 -13.07 4.23
N VAL A 36 0.41 -13.21 5.45
CA VAL A 36 1.67 -13.92 5.69
C VAL A 36 1.59 -15.37 5.19
N ASP A 37 0.51 -16.08 5.48
CA ASP A 37 0.32 -17.47 5.05
C ASP A 37 0.17 -17.58 3.53
N ALA A 38 -0.54 -16.65 2.89
CA ALA A 38 -0.67 -16.60 1.44
C ALA A 38 0.68 -16.36 0.76
N VAL A 39 1.45 -15.38 1.25
CA VAL A 39 2.78 -15.05 0.71
C VAL A 39 3.76 -16.22 0.89
N LYS A 40 3.79 -16.84 2.07
CA LYS A 40 4.64 -18.02 2.33
C LYS A 40 4.27 -19.19 1.44
N ARG A 41 2.96 -19.48 1.26
CA ARG A 41 2.50 -20.54 0.33
C ARG A 41 2.93 -20.28 -1.11
N ALA A 42 3.07 -19.01 -1.52
CA ALA A 42 3.58 -18.63 -2.83
C ALA A 42 5.11 -18.59 -2.91
N GLY A 43 5.84 -18.98 -1.86
CA GLY A 43 7.31 -18.98 -1.81
C GLY A 43 7.94 -17.66 -1.36
N GLY A 44 7.15 -16.71 -0.89
CA GLY A 44 7.64 -15.44 -0.33
C GLY A 44 8.12 -15.55 1.12
N ILE A 45 8.73 -14.47 1.60
CA ILE A 45 9.47 -14.45 2.87
C ILE A 45 8.84 -13.60 3.98
N TRP A 46 7.61 -13.13 3.78
CA TRP A 46 6.96 -12.27 4.77
C TRP A 46 6.79 -13.00 6.10
N THR A 47 6.96 -12.23 7.17
CA THR A 47 6.67 -12.62 8.55
C THR A 47 5.74 -11.59 9.17
N GLN A 48 5.08 -11.96 10.27
CA GLN A 48 4.28 -11.00 11.03
C GLN A 48 5.15 -9.81 11.52
N LYS A 49 6.41 -10.08 11.86
CA LYS A 49 7.38 -9.05 12.25
C LYS A 49 7.61 -8.00 11.16
N ASP A 50 7.58 -8.39 9.89
CA ASP A 50 7.73 -7.43 8.78
C ASP A 50 6.54 -6.48 8.69
N LEU A 51 5.33 -6.98 8.95
CA LEU A 51 4.11 -6.17 8.99
C LEU A 51 4.09 -5.25 10.22
N ASP A 52 4.47 -5.77 11.39
CA ASP A 52 4.53 -5.01 12.65
C ASP A 52 5.59 -3.89 12.60
N ALA A 53 6.70 -4.13 11.91
CA ALA A 53 7.80 -3.18 11.78
C ALA A 53 7.60 -2.15 10.67
N TYR A 54 6.53 -2.26 9.86
CA TYR A 54 6.29 -1.34 8.76
C TYR A 54 5.99 0.07 9.29
N GLN A 55 6.66 1.07 8.72
CA GLN A 55 6.43 2.48 9.03
C GLN A 55 6.42 3.31 7.75
N LEU A 56 5.51 4.27 7.69
CA LEU A 56 5.52 5.27 6.64
C LEU A 56 6.76 6.15 6.78
N LYS A 57 7.40 6.44 5.64
CA LYS A 57 8.51 7.39 5.57
C LYS A 57 8.03 8.63 4.84
N GLU A 58 7.75 9.68 5.60
CA GLU A 58 7.50 11.01 5.04
C GLU A 58 8.78 11.56 4.41
N ARG A 59 8.66 12.17 3.24
CA ARG A 59 9.80 12.68 2.46
C ARG A 59 9.43 13.99 1.81
N GLU A 60 10.36 14.93 1.84
CA GLU A 60 10.21 16.17 1.08
C GLU A 60 10.15 15.86 -0.42
N PRO A 61 9.14 16.38 -1.16
CA PRO A 61 9.04 16.15 -2.58
C PRO A 61 10.15 16.88 -3.35
N ILE A 62 10.48 16.36 -4.53
CA ILE A 62 11.37 17.06 -5.47
C ILE A 62 10.61 18.26 -6.03
N ARG A 63 11.24 19.43 -5.96
CA ARG A 63 10.68 20.69 -6.48
C ARG A 63 11.62 21.27 -7.53
N GLY A 64 11.07 21.67 -8.66
CA GLY A 64 11.82 22.30 -9.75
C GLY A 64 10.96 23.34 -10.47
N GLN A 65 11.58 24.13 -11.34
CA GLN A 65 10.87 25.10 -12.17
C GLN A 65 11.07 24.79 -13.64
N TYR A 66 10.00 24.84 -14.42
CA TYR A 66 10.04 24.66 -15.87
C TYR A 66 9.07 25.62 -16.55
N ARG A 67 9.58 26.44 -17.48
CA ARG A 67 8.79 27.44 -18.24
C ARG A 67 7.89 28.33 -17.36
N GLY A 68 8.41 28.76 -16.21
CA GLY A 68 7.68 29.60 -15.26
C GLY A 68 6.71 28.86 -14.33
N TRP A 69 6.62 27.53 -14.42
CA TRP A 69 5.79 26.72 -13.54
C TRP A 69 6.61 26.02 -12.45
N ASN A 70 6.03 25.92 -11.26
CA ASN A 70 6.56 25.06 -10.20
C ASN A 70 6.10 23.62 -10.43
N ILE A 71 7.07 22.71 -10.55
CA ILE A 71 6.84 21.27 -10.61
C ILE A 71 7.12 20.69 -9.23
N THR A 72 6.15 19.97 -8.67
CA THR A 72 6.33 19.15 -7.46
C THR A 72 6.18 17.68 -7.85
N SER A 73 7.18 16.86 -7.55
CA SER A 73 7.20 15.45 -7.94
C SER A 73 7.65 14.54 -6.79
N ALA A 74 7.47 13.24 -6.98
CA ALA A 74 7.79 12.22 -5.98
C ALA A 74 9.29 12.19 -5.69
N ALA A 75 9.64 12.14 -4.40
CA ALA A 75 11.00 11.86 -3.95
C ALA A 75 11.41 10.41 -4.26
N PRO A 76 12.72 10.10 -4.25
CA PRO A 76 13.17 8.72 -4.07
C PRO A 76 12.37 8.06 -2.93
N PRO A 77 11.92 6.81 -3.06
CA PRO A 77 12.41 5.77 -3.96
C PRO A 77 11.82 5.79 -5.38
N SER A 78 10.95 6.75 -5.71
CA SER A 78 10.52 6.94 -7.10
C SER A 78 11.65 7.53 -7.95
N SER A 79 11.91 6.94 -9.12
CA SER A 79 12.85 7.51 -10.11
C SER A 79 12.25 8.70 -10.87
N GLY A 80 10.92 8.83 -10.90
CA GLY A 80 10.21 9.80 -11.74
C GLY A 80 10.55 11.26 -11.40
N GLY A 81 10.73 11.61 -10.13
CA GLY A 81 11.08 12.98 -9.75
C GLY A 81 12.49 13.42 -10.18
N ILE A 82 13.42 12.48 -10.33
CA ILE A 82 14.80 12.74 -10.79
C ILE A 82 14.88 12.80 -12.32
N ALA A 83 13.97 12.11 -13.02
CA ALA A 83 13.95 12.06 -14.47
C ALA A 83 13.35 13.32 -15.14
N LEU A 84 12.69 14.19 -14.36
CA LEU A 84 12.09 15.47 -14.79
C LEU A 84 13.12 16.59 -14.84
#